data_AF-A0A3N5PSR8-F1
#
_entry.id   AF-A0A3N5PSR8-F1
#
_cell.length_a   1.000
_cell.length_b   1.000
_cell.length_c   1.000
_cell.angle_alpha   90.00
_cell.angle_beta   90.00
_cell.angle_gamma   90.00
#
_symmetry.space_group_name_H-M   'P 1'
#
loop_
_entity.id
_entity.type
_entity.pdbx_description
1 polymer ?
#
loop_
_entity_poly.entity_id
_entity_poly.type
_entity_poly.pdbx_seq_one_letter_code
_entity_poly.pdbx_strand_id
1 'polypeptide(L)' 'ISHSPAEFIIDFTRIVPGVPKAKVYSRIITTPQHAKMLMKALMDNIDKFESKFGEIKIDSAPNQMFGFVPPKSSEKVN' A
#
# COMPACT_ATOMS: atom_id res chain seq x y z
N ILE A 1 3.76 -5.93 -7.25
CA ILE A 1 4.13 -5.69 -8.66
C ILE A 1 5.29 -6.61 -8.99
N SER A 2 5.23 -7.36 -10.09
CA SER A 2 6.32 -8.18 -10.61
C SER A 2 6.63 -7.76 -12.04
N HIS A 3 7.80 -8.11 -12.57
CA HIS A 3 8.19 -7.74 -13.94
C HIS A 3 9.19 -8.73 -14.55
N SER A 4 9.27 -8.70 -15.87
CA SER A 4 10.27 -9.33 -16.73
C SER A 4 10.78 -8.28 -17.75
N PRO A 5 11.80 -8.58 -18.56
CA PRO A 5 12.21 -7.67 -19.64
C PRO A 5 11.10 -7.35 -20.65
N ALA A 6 10.10 -8.23 -20.79
CA ALA A 6 9.02 -8.06 -21.75
C ALA A 6 7.78 -7.38 -21.13
N GLU A 7 7.53 -7.55 -19.83
CA GLU A 7 6.24 -7.21 -19.22
C GLU A 7 6.37 -6.75 -17.77
N PHE A 8 5.48 -5.84 -17.37
CA PHE A 8 5.16 -5.47 -16.00
C PHE A 8 3.78 -6.02 -15.63
N ILE A 9 3.69 -6.58 -14.43
CA ILE A 9 2.47 -7.18 -13.89
C ILE A 9 2.10 -6.46 -12.58
N ILE A 10 0.92 -5.87 -12.57
CA ILE A 10 0.35 -5.16 -11.43
C ILE A 10 -0.89 -5.94 -10.96
N ASP A 11 -0.78 -6.54 -9.77
CA ASP A 11 -1.87 -7.28 -9.16
C ASP A 11 -2.60 -6.43 -8.13
N PHE A 12 -3.91 -6.25 -8.32
CA PHE A 12 -4.80 -5.67 -7.33
C PHE A 12 -5.39 -6.81 -6.51
N THR A 13 -4.94 -6.92 -5.28
CA THR A 13 -5.33 -8.00 -4.37
C THR A 13 -6.03 -7.44 -3.14
N ARG A 14 -6.98 -8.21 -2.59
CA ARG A 14 -7.55 -7.92 -1.26
C ARG A 14 -6.91 -8.86 -0.25
N ILE A 15 -6.29 -8.28 0.76
CA ILE A 15 -5.83 -8.99 1.95
C ILE A 15 -6.95 -8.91 2.98
N VAL A 16 -7.39 -10.05 3.48
CA VAL A 16 -8.36 -10.13 4.59
C VAL A 16 -7.73 -10.94 5.72
N PRO A 17 -7.90 -10.54 7.00
CA PRO A 17 -7.42 -11.33 8.14
C PRO A 17 -7.98 -12.75 8.11
N GLY A 18 -7.15 -13.73 8.45
CA GLY A 18 -7.56 -15.15 8.51
C GLY A 18 -7.59 -15.88 7.16
N VAL A 19 -7.32 -15.21 6.03
CA VAL A 19 -7.15 -15.87 4.73
C VAL A 19 -5.66 -15.90 4.36
N PRO A 20 -5.04 -17.09 4.25
CA PRO A 20 -3.59 -17.22 4.09
C PRO A 20 -3.07 -16.79 2.72
N LYS A 21 -3.94 -16.65 1.71
CA LYS A 21 -3.57 -16.20 0.36
C LYS A 21 -4.44 -15.04 -0.08
N ALA A 22 -3.80 -13.93 -0.46
CA ALA A 22 -4.50 -12.80 -1.04
C ALA A 22 -5.19 -13.21 -2.35
N LYS A 23 -6.48 -12.88 -2.49
CA LYS A 23 -7.21 -13.10 -3.73
C LYS A 23 -6.89 -11.96 -4.70
N VAL A 24 -6.43 -12.30 -5.90
CA VAL A 24 -6.24 -11.34 -7.01
C VAL A 24 -7.61 -11.05 -7.62
N TYR A 25 -7.98 -9.76 -7.67
CA TYR A 25 -9.25 -9.31 -8.26
C TYR A 25 -9.05 -8.85 -9.69
N SER A 26 -7.95 -8.14 -9.95
CA SER A 26 -7.54 -7.77 -11.30
C SER A 26 -6.03 -7.82 -11.43
N ARG A 27 -5.58 -8.14 -12.64
CA ARG A 27 -4.18 -8.15 -13.05
C ARG A 27 -4.05 -7.30 -14.29
N ILE A 28 -3.18 -6.29 -14.22
CA ILE A 28 -2.82 -5.49 -15.38
C ILE A 28 -1.44 -5.96 -15.84
N ILE A 29 -1.34 -6.35 -17.12
CA ILE A 29 -0.09 -6.70 -17.79
C ILE A 29 0.20 -5.63 -18.83
N THR A 30 1.42 -5.11 -18.84
CA THR A 30 1.81 -4.03 -19.75
C THR A 30 3.27 -4.11 -20.12
N THR A 31 3.70 -3.45 -21.19
CA THR A 31 5.12 -3.41 -21.56
C THR A 31 5.90 -2.45 -20.66
N PRO A 32 7.23 -2.60 -20.50
CA PRO A 32 8.05 -1.68 -19.71
C PRO A 32 7.91 -0.21 -20.13
N GLN A 33 7.77 0.05 -21.44
CA GLN A 33 7.58 1.40 -21.97
C GLN A 33 6.27 2.02 -21.46
N HIS A 34 5.16 1.30 -21.54
CA HIS A 34 3.86 1.78 -21.08
C HIS A 34 3.81 1.92 -19.55
N ALA A 35 4.45 1.01 -18.80
CA ALA A 35 4.59 1.16 -17.34
C ALA A 35 5.32 2.46 -16.98
N LYS A 36 6.41 2.79 -17.69
CA LYS A 36 7.16 4.04 -17.47
C LYS A 36 6.34 5.28 -17.83
N MET A 37 5.54 5.23 -18.90
CA MET A 37 4.62 6.32 -19.25
C MET A 37 3.55 6.50 -18.18
N LEU A 38 2.95 5.41 -17.69
CA LEU A 38 1.96 5.45 -16.62
C LEU A 38 2.54 6.06 -15.34
N MET A 39 3.76 5.68 -14.95
CA MET A 39 4.44 6.25 -13.77
C MET A 39 4.59 7.77 -13.88
N LYS A 40 5.05 8.26 -15.03
CA LYS A 40 5.22 9.70 -15.27
C LYS A 40 3.88 10.43 -15.20
N ALA A 41 2.88 9.92 -15.91
CA ALA A 41 1.55 10.50 -15.90
C ALA A 41 0.95 10.52 -14.48
N LEU A 42 1.15 9.46 -13.70
CA LEU A 42 0.67 9.39 -12.33
C LEU A 42 1.36 10.44 -11.43
N MET A 43 2.69 10.57 -11.55
CA MET A 43 3.47 11.58 -10.81
C MET A 43 2.98 13.00 -11.12
N ASP A 44 2.86 13.34 -12.41
CA ASP A 44 2.38 14.67 -12.83
C ASP A 44 0.97 14.98 -12.30
N ASN A 45 0.09 13.96 -12.21
CA ASN A 45 -1.26 14.14 -11.67
C ASN A 45 -1.26 14.27 -10.14
N ILE A 46 -0.39 13.55 -9.43
CA ILE A 46 -0.21 13.69 -7.98
C ILE A 46 0.30 15.10 -7.66
N ASP A 47 1.33 15.58 -8.34
CA ASP A 47 1.90 16.91 -8.10
C ASP A 47 0.85 18.02 -8.30
N LYS A 48 0.04 17.90 -9.35
CA LYS A 48 -1.09 18.82 -9.61
C LYS A 48 -2.17 18.73 -8.53
N PHE A 49 -2.46 17.52 -8.04
CA PHE A 49 -3.41 17.32 -6.97
C PHE A 49 -2.90 17.98 -5.68
N GLU A 50 -1.67 17.72 -5.28
CA GLU A 50 -1.08 18.25 -4.05
C GLU A 50 -0.93 19.78 -4.09
N SER A 51 -0.58 20.35 -5.25
CA SER A 51 -0.56 21.80 -5.45
C SER A 51 -1.91 22.47 -5.18
N LYS A 52 -3.01 21.74 -5.40
CA LYS A 52 -4.38 22.27 -5.25
C LYS A 52 -5.00 21.95 -3.89
N PHE A 53 -4.71 20.78 -3.33
CA PHE A 53 -5.40 20.25 -2.14
C PHE A 53 -4.48 20.10 -0.91
N GLY A 54 -3.19 20.37 -1.07
CA GLY A 54 -2.17 20.13 -0.06
C GLY A 54 -1.53 18.74 -0.20
N GLU A 55 -0.40 18.56 0.49
CA GLU A 55 0.39 17.33 0.49
C GLU A 55 -0.42 16.11 0.95
N ILE A 56 -0.27 14.99 0.22
CA ILE A 56 -0.83 13.70 0.59
C ILE A 56 0.00 13.15 1.76
N LYS A 57 -0.60 13.16 2.95
CA LYS A 57 0.02 12.57 4.14
C LYS A 57 0.04 11.05 3.99
N ILE A 58 1.25 10.49 3.88
CA ILE A 58 1.45 9.05 3.93
C ILE A 58 1.65 8.67 5.40
N ASP A 59 0.59 8.17 6.03
CA ASP A 59 0.70 7.58 7.36
C ASP A 59 1.70 6.42 7.29
N SER A 60 2.85 6.62 7.92
CA SER A 60 3.95 5.67 7.95
C SER A 60 3.54 4.47 8.81
N ALA A 61 3.02 3.45 8.13
CA ALA A 61 2.53 2.18 8.67
C ALA A 61 1.28 2.27 9.56
N PRO A 62 0.34 1.30 9.44
CA PRO A 62 -0.56 1.02 10.54
C PRO A 62 0.33 0.60 11.71
N ASN A 63 0.28 1.37 12.79
CA ASN A 63 0.77 0.91 14.08
C ASN A 63 0.03 -0.42 14.35
N GLN A 64 0.68 -1.55 14.08
CA GLN A 64 0.14 -2.90 14.32
C GLN A 64 0.15 -3.16 15.82
N MET A 65 -0.62 -2.35 16.55
CA MET A 65 -1.05 -2.61 17.91
C MET A 65 -2.52 -3.02 17.83
N PHE A 66 -2.82 -4.04 17.03
CA PHE A 66 -4.11 -4.74 17.08
C PHE A 66 -4.00 -5.84 18.15
N GLY A 67 -4.29 -5.46 19.39
CA GLY A 67 -4.33 -6.36 20.54
C GLY A 67 -4.64 -5.60 21.82
N PHE A 68 -5.55 -6.13 22.63
CA PHE A 68 -5.86 -5.61 23.96
C PHE A 68 -4.57 -5.54 24.79
N VAL A 69 -4.16 -4.34 25.23
CA VAL A 69 -3.10 -4.19 26.22
C VAL A 69 -3.76 -4.45 27.58
N PRO A 70 -3.54 -5.60 28.25
CA PRO A 70 -4.04 -5.76 29.60
C PRO A 70 -3.38 -4.72 30.50
N PRO A 71 -4.11 -4.11 31.44
CA PRO A 71 -3.50 -3.21 32.42
C PRO A 71 -2.40 -3.98 33.16
N LYS A 72 -1.20 -3.40 33.23
CA LYS A 72 -0.11 -3.93 34.06
C LYS A 72 -0.58 -3.94 35.51
N SER A 73 -1.09 -5.07 35.97
CA SER A 73 -1.35 -5.34 37.38
C SER A 73 -0.02 -5.48 38.11
N SER A 74 0.39 -4.46 38.84
CA SER A 74 0.91 -4.54 40.22
C SER A 74 1.66 -3.24 40.56
N GLU A 75 0.88 -2.30 41.05
CA GLU A 75 1.30 -1.36 42.08
C GLU A 75 1.95 -2.18 43.21
N LYS A 76 3.28 -2.13 43.33
CA LYS A 76 3.97 -2.69 44.49
C LYS A 76 3.75 -1.72 45.65
N VAL A 77 2.77 -2.02 46.48
CA VAL A 77 2.72 -1.55 47.86
C VAL A 77 3.84 -2.30 48.60
N ASN A 78 4.87 -1.56 49.01
CA ASN A 78 5.68 -1.78 50.22
C ASN A 78 6.50 -0.52 50.48
#